data_AF-A0A0W8DN94-F1
#
_entry.id   AF-A0A0W8DN94-F1
#
_cell.length_a   1.000
_cell.length_b   1.000
_cell.length_c   1.000
_cell.angle_alpha   90.00
_cell.angle_beta   90.00
_cell.angle_gamma   90.00
#
_symmetry.space_group_name_H-M   'P 1'
#
loop_
_entity.id
_entity.type
_entity.pdbx_description
1 polymer ?
#
loop_
_entity_poly.entity_id
_entity_poly.type
_entity_poly.pdbx_seq_one_letter_code
_entity_poly.pdbx_strand_id
1 'polypeptide(L)'
;MSSSSGEQRVAFRSTAVVTGFEGKVDAGYGATKHPLSKLGEFFAQALPHSAHNVREMSITKSLSNVYNLQVQCDRVERLSQSVQVDPNTLCPVCHKRIGDIVFAVYPNGKVVHYNCTNSNLQLCPVTGERFS
;
A
#
# COMPACT_ATOMS: atom_id res chain seq x y z
N MET A 1 -22.16 6.81 27.47
CA MET A 1 -21.65 5.47 27.10
C MET A 1 -20.55 5.67 26.09
N SER A 2 -19.35 5.39 26.56
CA SER A 2 -18.05 5.73 25.98
C SER A 2 -17.69 4.73 24.88
N SER A 3 -17.16 5.19 23.76
CA SER A 3 -16.37 4.36 22.85
C SER A 3 -15.41 5.26 22.07
N SER A 4 -14.30 5.62 22.71
CA SER A 4 -13.14 6.20 22.03
C SER A 4 -12.46 5.09 21.22
N SER A 5 -12.70 5.05 19.92
CA SER A 5 -11.98 4.14 19.04
C SER A 5 -10.60 4.73 18.78
N GLY A 6 -9.61 4.28 19.55
CA GLY A 6 -8.22 4.69 19.41
C GLY A 6 -7.65 4.25 18.07
N GLU A 7 -7.36 5.21 17.20
CA GLU A 7 -6.70 4.97 15.93
C GLU A 7 -5.23 4.62 16.18
N GLN A 8 -4.92 3.32 16.17
CA GLN A 8 -3.58 2.82 16.37
C GLN A 8 -2.82 2.94 15.04
N ARG A 9 -2.27 4.12 14.78
CA ARG A 9 -1.38 4.35 13.64
C ARG A 9 -0.03 3.70 13.93
N VAL A 10 0.20 2.53 13.34
CA VAL A 10 1.51 1.88 13.36
C VAL A 10 2.46 2.72 12.50
N ALA A 11 3.31 3.50 13.16
CA ALA A 11 4.46 4.06 12.49
C ALA A 11 5.39 2.89 12.17
N PHE A 12 5.53 2.56 10.87
CA PHE A 12 6.63 1.73 10.39
C PHE A 12 7.93 2.52 10.58
N ARG A 13 8.40 2.59 11.83
CA ARG A 13 9.74 3.02 12.17
C ARG A 13 10.67 1.86 11.85
N SER A 14 10.93 1.64 10.56
CA SER A 14 12.11 0.90 10.14
C SER A 14 13.33 1.81 10.35
N THR A 15 13.70 1.97 11.61
CA THR A 15 14.99 2.54 12.01
C THR A 15 15.88 1.38 12.40
N ALA A 16 16.63 0.87 11.43
CA ALA A 16 17.94 0.26 11.62
C ALA A 16 18.50 -0.06 10.23
N VAL A 17 19.28 0.86 9.67
CA VAL A 17 20.35 0.42 8.79
C VAL A 17 21.61 0.62 9.59
N VAL A 18 22.04 -0.48 10.20
CA VAL A 18 23.39 -0.64 10.70
C VAL A 18 24.28 -0.43 9.48
N THR A 19 24.91 0.74 9.34
CA THR A 19 26.03 0.90 8.41
C THR A 19 27.23 0.20 9.02
N GLY A 20 27.16 -1.13 9.12
CA GLY A 20 28.28 -1.97 9.46
C GLY A 20 29.14 -2.11 8.21
N PHE A 21 30.15 -1.27 8.08
CA PHE A 21 31.27 -1.55 7.20
C PHE A 21 32.08 -2.66 7.88
N GLU A 22 31.81 -3.93 7.58
CA GLU A 22 32.72 -5.04 7.92
C GLU A 22 33.95 -5.00 6.99
N GLY A 23 34.67 -3.88 7.01
CA GLY A 23 36.07 -3.86 6.62
C GLY A 23 36.85 -4.44 7.79
N LYS A 24 37.22 -5.72 7.70
CA LYS A 24 38.18 -6.33 8.62
C LYS A 24 39.50 -5.55 8.49
N VAL A 25 39.74 -4.61 9.39
CA VAL A 25 41.05 -3.97 9.55
C VAL A 25 41.79 -4.80 10.58
N ASP A 26 42.78 -5.56 10.14
CA ASP A 26 43.71 -6.21 11.05
C ASP A 26 44.55 -5.10 11.70
N ALA A 27 44.06 -4.57 12.82
CA ALA A 27 44.75 -3.57 13.62
C ALA A 27 45.86 -4.24 14.44
N GLY A 28 46.97 -4.56 13.76
CA GLY A 28 48.24 -4.78 14.43
C GLY A 28 48.69 -3.48 15.08
N TYR A 29 48.60 -3.38 16.41
CA TYR A 29 49.08 -2.24 17.19
C TYR A 29 50.61 -2.18 17.13
N GLY A 30 51.13 -1.51 16.11
CA GLY A 30 52.52 -1.11 15.99
C GLY A 30 52.52 0.28 15.38
N ALA A 31 53.28 1.22 15.96
CA ALA A 31 53.34 2.60 15.51
C ALA A 31 53.79 2.70 14.04
N THR A 32 52.84 2.65 13.11
CA THR A 32 53.10 2.63 11.68
C THR A 32 52.88 4.02 11.11
N LYS A 33 53.97 4.62 10.64
CA LYS A 33 53.98 5.80 9.78
C LYS A 33 53.29 5.45 8.45
N HIS A 34 51.96 5.42 8.43
CA HIS A 34 51.23 5.30 7.18
C HIS A 34 51.38 6.62 6.43
N PRO A 35 51.93 6.63 5.20
CA PRO A 35 51.97 7.85 4.41
C PRO A 35 50.54 8.38 4.25
N LEU A 36 50.32 9.67 4.53
CA LEU A 36 49.02 10.34 4.34
C LEU A 36 48.44 10.11 2.93
N SER A 37 49.30 9.85 1.94
CA SER A 37 48.90 9.46 0.59
C SER A 37 48.01 8.21 0.52
N LYS A 38 48.24 7.22 1.39
CA LYS A 38 47.40 6.00 1.44
C LYS A 38 45.99 6.25 1.99
N LEU A 39 45.83 7.28 2.84
CA LEU A 39 44.49 7.70 3.28
C LEU A 39 43.73 8.37 2.14
N GLY A 40 44.42 9.15 1.29
CA GLY A 40 43.81 9.75 0.10
C GLY A 40 43.24 8.69 -0.87
N GLU A 41 44.02 7.64 -1.14
CA GLU A 41 43.57 6.51 -1.97
C GLU A 41 42.37 5.77 -1.36
N PHE A 42 42.37 5.58 -0.04
CA PHE A 42 41.24 5.01 0.67
C PHE A 42 39.98 5.87 0.55
N PHE A 43 40.07 7.19 0.83
CA PHE A 43 38.92 8.09 0.73
C PHE A 43 38.42 8.23 -0.71
N ALA A 44 39.31 8.18 -1.70
CA ALA A 44 38.93 8.21 -3.12
C ALA A 44 38.04 7.02 -3.51
N GLN A 45 38.14 5.89 -2.81
CA GLN A 45 37.28 4.72 -3.04
C GLN A 45 36.08 4.69 -2.08
N ALA A 46 36.29 5.03 -0.80
CA ALA A 46 35.28 4.93 0.25
C ALA A 46 34.18 6.01 0.14
N LEU A 47 34.54 7.24 -0.25
CA LEU A 47 33.56 8.34 -0.35
C LEU A 47 32.56 8.14 -1.51
N PRO A 48 32.97 7.78 -2.75
CA PRO A 48 32.01 7.49 -3.80
C PRO A 48 31.11 6.30 -3.47
N HIS A 49 31.67 5.25 -2.86
CA HIS A 49 30.90 4.07 -2.49
C HIS A 49 29.85 4.38 -1.41
N SER A 50 30.23 5.15 -0.38
CA SER A 50 29.28 5.57 0.64
C SER A 50 28.20 6.50 0.08
N ALA A 51 28.57 7.47 -0.76
CA ALA A 51 27.62 8.37 -1.43
C ALA A 51 26.65 7.60 -2.35
N HIS A 52 27.15 6.59 -3.07
CA HIS A 52 26.32 5.72 -3.90
C HIS A 52 25.31 4.94 -3.05
N ASN A 53 25.76 4.32 -1.95
CA ASN A 53 24.89 3.53 -1.09
C ASN A 53 23.78 4.38 -0.44
N VAL A 54 24.11 5.61 -0.01
CA VAL A 54 23.11 6.56 0.51
C VAL A 54 22.08 6.91 -0.56
N ARG A 55 22.53 7.16 -1.81
CA ARG A 55 21.65 7.46 -2.92
C ARG A 55 20.73 6.29 -3.26
N GLU A 56 21.29 5.09 -3.43
CA GLU A 56 20.52 3.87 -3.72
C GLU A 56 19.45 3.60 -2.67
N MET A 57 19.81 3.78 -1.39
CA MET A 57 18.86 3.62 -0.29
C MET A 57 17.75 4.66 -0.33
N SER A 58 18.11 5.93 -0.61
CA SER A 58 17.14 7.01 -0.74
C SER A 58 16.17 6.78 -1.90
N ILE A 59 16.69 6.31 -3.05
CA ILE A 59 15.87 5.95 -4.21
C ILE A 59 14.93 4.81 -3.85
N THR A 60 15.46 3.72 -3.30
CA THR A 60 14.67 2.54 -2.89
C THR A 60 13.55 2.94 -1.92
N LYS A 61 13.88 3.73 -0.90
CA LYS A 61 12.88 4.24 0.07
C LYS A 61 11.81 5.09 -0.60
N SER A 62 12.21 5.97 -1.53
CA SER A 62 11.28 6.83 -2.25
C SER A 62 10.33 6.01 -3.12
N LEU A 63 10.84 5.02 -3.85
CA LEU A 63 10.03 4.11 -4.66
C LEU A 63 9.05 3.31 -3.80
N SER A 64 9.49 2.76 -2.67
CA SER A 64 8.61 2.05 -1.73
C SER A 64 7.51 2.95 -1.18
N ASN A 65 7.82 4.21 -0.86
CA ASN A 65 6.84 5.17 -0.37
C ASN A 65 5.80 5.52 -1.45
N VAL A 66 6.24 5.77 -2.69
CA VAL A 66 5.33 6.05 -3.82
C VAL A 66 4.39 4.88 -4.03
N TYR A 67 4.91 3.64 -4.07
CA TYR A 67 4.09 2.45 -4.23
C TYR A 67 3.09 2.29 -3.08
N ASN A 68 3.53 2.50 -1.83
CA ASN A 68 2.64 2.42 -0.67
C ASN A 68 1.50 3.43 -0.79
N LEU A 69 1.81 4.68 -1.13
CA LEU A 69 0.81 5.74 -1.31
C LEU A 69 -0.19 5.39 -2.41
N GLN A 70 0.27 4.87 -3.55
CA GLN A 70 -0.61 4.42 -4.63
C GLN A 70 -1.61 3.36 -4.15
N VAL A 71 -1.12 2.32 -3.46
CA VAL A 71 -1.99 1.26 -2.92
C VAL A 71 -2.99 1.81 -1.89
N GLN A 72 -2.59 2.77 -1.05
CA GLN A 72 -3.53 3.41 -0.13
C GLN A 72 -4.58 4.25 -0.85
N CYS A 73 -4.20 5.00 -1.89
CA CYS A 73 -5.16 5.75 -2.72
C CYS A 73 -6.18 4.81 -3.36
N ASP A 74 -5.73 3.73 -4.01
CA ASP A 74 -6.62 2.76 -4.65
C ASP A 74 -7.56 2.07 -3.64
N ARG A 75 -7.08 1.90 -2.41
CA ARG A 75 -7.89 1.35 -1.31
C ARG A 75 -8.95 2.36 -0.88
N VAL A 76 -8.60 3.63 -0.70
CA VAL A 76 -9.54 4.69 -0.34
C VAL A 76 -10.60 4.85 -1.42
N GLU A 77 -10.20 4.87 -2.70
CA GLU A 77 -11.12 4.97 -3.83
C GLU A 77 -12.13 3.82 -3.80
N ARG A 78 -11.66 2.57 -3.68
CA ARG A 78 -12.55 1.40 -3.60
C ARG A 78 -13.48 1.41 -2.39
N LEU A 79 -12.98 1.83 -1.22
CA LEU A 79 -13.80 1.91 0.00
C LEU A 79 -14.79 3.09 -0.01
N SER A 80 -14.51 4.13 -0.80
CA SER A 80 -15.40 5.28 -0.96
C SER A 80 -16.58 5.00 -1.89
N GLN A 81 -16.50 3.94 -2.70
CA GLN A 81 -17.60 3.51 -3.56
C GLN A 81 -18.79 3.11 -2.71
N SER A 82 -19.91 3.80 -2.91
CA SER A 82 -21.17 3.53 -2.22
C SER A 82 -22.33 3.75 -3.18
N VAL A 83 -23.45 3.10 -2.90
CA VAL A 83 -24.69 3.28 -3.67
C VAL A 83 -25.76 3.81 -2.74
N GLN A 84 -26.42 4.89 -3.15
CA GLN A 84 -27.58 5.43 -2.45
C GLN A 84 -28.83 4.68 -2.90
N VAL A 85 -29.59 4.16 -1.95
CA VAL A 85 -30.86 3.46 -2.19
C VAL A 85 -31.96 4.26 -1.51
N ASP A 86 -32.86 4.80 -2.32
CA ASP A 86 -34.05 5.51 -1.87
C ASP A 86 -35.25 4.56 -1.74
N PRO A 87 -36.30 4.94 -0.97
CA PRO A 87 -37.56 4.18 -0.92
C PRO A 87 -38.27 4.04 -2.29
N ASN A 88 -37.90 4.89 -3.25
CA ASN A 88 -38.41 4.88 -4.62
C ASN A 88 -37.50 4.11 -5.59
N THR A 89 -36.33 3.64 -5.17
CA THR A 89 -35.41 2.88 -6.03
C THR A 89 -36.08 1.58 -6.48
N LEU A 90 -36.17 1.38 -7.79
CA LEU A 90 -36.77 0.20 -8.41
C LEU A 90 -35.70 -0.81 -8.79
N CYS A 91 -36.00 -2.09 -8.60
CA CYS A 91 -35.20 -3.17 -9.14
C CYS A 91 -35.32 -3.18 -10.68
N PRO A 92 -34.21 -3.15 -11.41
CA PRO A 92 -34.21 -3.20 -12.89
C PRO A 92 -34.66 -4.55 -13.47
N VAL A 93 -34.75 -5.61 -12.65
CA VAL A 93 -35.17 -6.96 -13.10
C VAL A 93 -36.68 -7.14 -12.99
N CYS A 94 -37.26 -6.84 -11.83
CA CYS A 94 -38.69 -7.07 -11.57
C CYS A 94 -39.53 -5.78 -11.54
N HIS A 95 -38.91 -4.61 -11.69
CA HIS A 95 -39.52 -3.28 -11.64
C HIS A 95 -40.30 -2.96 -10.35
N LYS A 96 -40.08 -3.73 -9.27
CA LYS A 96 -40.62 -3.44 -7.94
C LYS A 96 -39.64 -2.62 -7.10
N ARG A 97 -40.16 -1.90 -6.10
CA ARG A 97 -39.36 -1.10 -5.17
C ARG A 97 -38.40 -1.99 -4.35
N ILE A 98 -37.16 -1.53 -4.16
CA ILE A 98 -36.18 -2.17 -3.28
C ILE A 98 -36.62 -2.04 -1.82
N GLY A 99 -36.98 -0.84 -1.36
CA GLY A 99 -37.46 -0.63 0.02
C GLY A 99 -36.50 -1.21 1.08
N ASP A 100 -37.06 -1.72 2.18
CA ASP A 100 -36.31 -2.28 3.31
C ASP A 100 -36.04 -3.80 3.20
N ILE A 101 -36.22 -4.40 2.01
CA ILE A 101 -35.99 -5.83 1.81
C ILE A 101 -34.56 -6.13 1.37
N VAL A 102 -34.13 -7.38 1.54
CA VAL A 102 -32.77 -7.84 1.20
C VAL A 102 -32.45 -7.58 -0.27
N PHE A 103 -31.38 -6.83 -0.51
CA PHE A 103 -30.88 -6.48 -1.83
C PHE A 103 -29.43 -6.91 -2.02
N ALA A 104 -29.00 -6.99 -3.28
CA ALA A 104 -27.63 -7.21 -3.69
C ALA A 104 -27.13 -5.99 -4.47
N VAL A 105 -25.87 -5.63 -4.26
CA VAL A 105 -25.19 -4.55 -4.97
C VAL A 105 -24.01 -5.15 -5.73
N TYR A 106 -23.97 -4.89 -7.03
CA TYR A 106 -22.88 -5.35 -7.90
C TYR A 106 -21.78 -4.29 -8.03
N PRO A 107 -20.52 -4.67 -8.36
CA PRO A 107 -19.40 -3.73 -8.54
C PRO A 107 -19.64 -2.65 -9.60
N ASN A 108 -20.55 -2.86 -10.55
CA ASN A 108 -20.97 -1.85 -11.53
C ASN A 108 -22.03 -0.85 -11.00
N GLY A 109 -22.31 -0.87 -9.69
CA GLY A 109 -23.26 0.03 -9.02
C GLY A 109 -24.73 -0.36 -9.20
N LYS A 110 -25.05 -1.50 -9.80
CA LYS A 110 -26.44 -1.96 -9.95
C LYS A 110 -26.95 -2.58 -8.65
N VAL A 111 -28.13 -2.13 -8.23
CA VAL A 111 -28.87 -2.65 -7.08
C VAL A 111 -30.04 -3.47 -7.57
N VAL A 112 -30.15 -4.70 -7.08
CA VAL A 112 -31.26 -5.62 -7.41
C VAL A 112 -31.77 -6.29 -6.15
N HIS A 113 -32.98 -6.82 -6.18
CA HIS A 113 -33.43 -7.71 -5.10
C HIS A 113 -32.56 -8.95 -5.06
N TYR A 114 -32.28 -9.46 -3.85
CA TYR A 114 -31.51 -10.69 -3.70
C TYR A 114 -32.16 -11.86 -4.46
N ASN A 115 -33.49 -11.96 -4.45
CA ASN A 115 -34.22 -12.99 -5.20
C ASN A 115 -34.09 -12.85 -6.73
N CYS A 116 -33.83 -11.65 -7.25
CA CYS A 116 -33.62 -11.40 -8.68
C CYS A 116 -32.22 -11.80 -9.16
N THR A 117 -31.31 -12.21 -8.26
CA THR A 117 -29.97 -12.69 -8.59
C THR A 117 -29.97 -14.13 -9.12
N ASN A 118 -31.10 -14.84 -9.06
CA ASN A 118 -31.23 -16.24 -9.52
C ASN A 118 -30.12 -17.16 -8.97
N SER A 119 -29.74 -16.97 -7.70
CA SER A 119 -28.66 -17.70 -7.02
C SER A 119 -27.26 -17.52 -7.63
N ASN A 120 -27.06 -16.53 -8.49
CA ASN A 120 -25.76 -16.20 -9.09
C ASN A 120 -25.38 -14.74 -8.79
N LEU A 121 -24.55 -14.55 -7.77
CA LEU A 121 -24.02 -13.23 -7.39
C LEU A 121 -22.83 -12.78 -8.23
N GLN A 122 -22.26 -13.68 -9.04
CA GLN A 122 -21.11 -13.38 -9.89
C GLN A 122 -21.53 -12.81 -11.24
N LEU A 123 -22.79 -12.94 -11.64
CA LEU A 123 -23.30 -12.40 -12.90
C LEU A 123 -24.35 -11.34 -12.61
N CYS A 124 -24.15 -10.14 -13.15
CA CYS A 124 -25.16 -9.09 -13.06
C CYS A 124 -26.36 -9.46 -13.94
N PRO A 125 -27.59 -9.58 -13.41
CA PRO A 125 -28.76 -9.90 -14.20
C PRO A 125 -29.20 -8.73 -15.11
N VAL A 126 -28.62 -7.54 -14.95
CA VAL A 126 -28.96 -6.33 -15.71
C VAL A 126 -28.02 -6.13 -16.89
N THR A 127 -26.71 -6.21 -16.65
CA THR A 127 -25.69 -5.96 -17.69
C THR A 127 -25.13 -7.24 -18.29
N GLY A 128 -25.33 -8.40 -17.66
CA GLY A 128 -24.72 -9.68 -18.05
C GLY A 128 -23.22 -9.78 -17.72
N GLU A 129 -22.64 -8.77 -17.10
CA GLU A 129 -21.23 -8.76 -16.69
C GLU A 129 -20.96 -9.81 -15.61
N ARG A 130 -19.82 -10.50 -15.74
CA ARG A 130 -19.32 -11.42 -14.73
C ARG A 130 -18.25 -10.75 -13.89
N PHE A 131 -18.41 -10.82 -12.58
CA PHE A 131 -17.43 -10.43 -11.57
C PHE A 131 -16.77 -11.71 -11.02
N SER A 132 -15.49 -11.62 -10.66
CA SER A 132 -14.67 -12.73 -10.14
C SER A 132 -13.84 -12.28 -8.96
#